data_AF-A0A949EIT9-F1
#
_entry.id   AF-A0A949EIT9-F1
#
_cell.length_a   1.000
_cell.length_b   1.000
_cell.length_c   1.000
_cell.angle_alpha   90.00
_cell.angle_beta   90.00
_cell.angle_gamma   90.00
#
_symmetry.space_group_name_H-M   'P 1'
#
loop_
_entity.id
_entity.type
_entity.pdbx_description
1 polymer ?
#
loop_
_entity_poly.entity_id
_entity_poly.type
_entity_poly.pdbx_seq_one_letter_code
_entity_poly.pdbx_strand_id
1 'polypeptide(L)'
;MNACLFKLLVILLLLVPISSCTQQATYSKEKVEESILQLCKDEYDLTEVEARIIGSTLGVYIPIEGLVDPDLKLNEEAGEKIEDVALSIHRVTMSTDKPLKFYTLTARDTNAIGAEFILTGHVYDVVRVRLLDISRGEYHKRILRDFKFNPIVSGKDKVLELFQLLNENSPLIEGIKPIFYPVFSIGAPGSQKIEILEMHAKEISLQEALFYVKTREYYNLLPNFEVYRSIFPSGFMNEYILLVNVSMFPNPIKEIVTKYFYSGIEMRQRDLAETFEGYRDIGYIGLDGLPRKELEEDWFLSQQVARRIKMLFEEDKRLNKRFIVKSSDGLVENKIFRFTFSIDSEKPLEDDSEVILSNILKLASKIFHRYSFEGFEGIELTNTSSLDGKKIYLSKEKLEQFRRGRLKIKDLI
;
A
#
# COMPACT_ATOMS: atom_id res chain seq x y z
N MET A 1 64.70 -9.21 -20.62
CA MET A 1 63.68 -9.95 -19.84
C MET A 1 63.74 -11.41 -20.28
N ASN A 2 63.99 -12.35 -19.37
CA ASN A 2 64.14 -13.77 -19.73
C ASN A 2 62.88 -14.28 -20.44
N ALA A 3 63.04 -15.02 -21.55
CA ALA A 3 61.91 -15.57 -22.32
C ALA A 3 60.98 -16.45 -21.46
N CYS A 4 61.53 -17.06 -20.40
CA CYS A 4 60.75 -17.81 -19.41
C CYS A 4 59.86 -16.90 -18.53
N LEU A 5 60.34 -15.70 -18.16
CA LEU A 5 59.59 -14.74 -17.36
C LEU A 5 58.43 -14.12 -18.15
N PHE A 6 58.64 -13.87 -19.45
CA PHE A 6 57.59 -13.36 -20.35
C PHE A 6 56.48 -14.39 -20.57
N LYS A 7 56.83 -15.67 -20.77
CA LYS A 7 55.82 -16.75 -20.87
C LYS A 7 55.01 -16.89 -19.57
N LEU A 8 55.66 -16.77 -18.40
CA LEU A 8 54.96 -16.82 -17.12
C LEU A 8 53.99 -15.64 -16.95
N LEU A 9 54.40 -14.44 -17.33
CA LEU A 9 53.58 -13.23 -17.25
C LEU A 9 52.35 -13.30 -18.19
N VAL A 10 52.53 -13.82 -19.41
CA VAL A 10 51.43 -14.01 -20.38
C VAL A 10 50.43 -15.06 -19.89
N ILE A 11 50.91 -16.16 -19.29
CA ILE A 11 50.03 -17.18 -18.68
C ILE A 11 49.27 -16.57 -17.49
N LEU A 12 49.94 -15.77 -16.65
CA LEU A 12 49.28 -15.09 -15.52
C LEU A 12 48.19 -14.13 -16.00
N LEU A 13 48.49 -13.30 -17.01
CA LEU A 13 47.53 -12.36 -17.63
C LEU A 13 46.35 -13.05 -18.34
N LEU A 14 46.56 -14.25 -18.88
CA LEU A 14 45.50 -15.07 -19.47
C LEU A 14 44.65 -15.81 -18.42
N LEU A 15 45.17 -16.03 -17.21
CA LEU A 15 44.44 -16.68 -16.12
C LEU A 15 43.58 -15.71 -15.30
N VAL A 16 43.96 -14.42 -15.19
CA VAL A 16 43.15 -13.39 -14.50
C VAL A 16 41.68 -13.32 -15.00
N PRO A 17 41.37 -13.31 -16.31
CA PRO A 17 39.98 -13.24 -16.76
C PRO A 17 39.17 -14.52 -16.48
N ILE A 18 39.81 -15.67 -16.24
CA ILE A 18 39.10 -16.94 -15.99
C ILE A 18 38.65 -17.03 -14.53
N SER A 19 39.37 -16.40 -13.60
CA SER A 19 39.01 -16.30 -12.18
C SER A 19 37.98 -15.20 -11.87
N SER A 20 37.70 -14.27 -12.80
CA SER A 20 36.70 -13.21 -12.61
C SER A 20 35.35 -13.49 -13.28
N CYS A 21 35.17 -14.67 -13.88
CA CYS A 21 33.99 -15.04 -14.66
C CYS A 21 33.17 -16.20 -14.08
N THR A 22 33.13 -16.38 -12.76
CA THR A 22 31.94 -17.04 -12.16
C THR A 22 30.93 -15.94 -11.87
N GLN A 23 30.16 -15.60 -12.89
CA GLN A 23 29.08 -14.60 -12.91
C GLN A 23 27.87 -15.10 -12.12
N GLN A 24 28.10 -15.61 -10.91
CA GLN A 24 27.08 -16.15 -10.03
C GLN A 24 26.64 -15.03 -9.10
N ALA A 25 25.33 -14.79 -9.03
CA ALA A 25 24.77 -13.80 -8.13
C ALA A 25 25.23 -14.08 -6.70
N THR A 26 25.64 -13.03 -5.99
CA THR A 26 26.03 -13.13 -4.56
C THR A 26 24.89 -13.68 -3.73
N TYR A 27 23.64 -13.31 -4.07
CA TYR A 27 22.44 -13.81 -3.42
C TYR A 27 21.59 -14.59 -4.42
N SER A 28 21.53 -15.91 -4.27
CA SER A 28 20.68 -16.77 -5.10
C SER A 28 19.20 -16.40 -4.91
N LYS A 29 18.41 -16.51 -5.97
CA LYS A 29 16.97 -16.19 -5.99
C LYS A 29 16.15 -16.89 -4.91
N GLU A 30 16.58 -18.06 -4.43
CA GLU A 30 15.93 -18.81 -3.35
C GLU A 30 16.25 -18.25 -1.96
N LYS A 31 17.33 -17.50 -1.81
CA LYS A 31 17.86 -17.02 -0.52
C LYS A 31 17.71 -15.52 -0.32
N VAL A 32 17.01 -14.82 -1.21
CA VAL A 32 16.87 -13.35 -1.15
C VAL A 32 16.26 -12.92 0.19
N GLU A 33 15.16 -13.55 0.62
CA GLU A 33 14.49 -13.24 1.88
C GLU A 33 15.43 -13.48 3.07
N GLU A 34 15.98 -14.69 3.19
CA GLU A 34 16.95 -15.06 4.23
C GLU A 34 18.16 -14.12 4.29
N SER A 35 18.69 -13.72 3.13
CA SER A 35 19.85 -12.83 3.06
C SER A 35 19.56 -11.43 3.61
N ILE A 36 18.35 -10.91 3.40
CA ILE A 36 17.93 -9.63 3.98
C ILE A 36 17.84 -9.75 5.49
N LEU A 37 17.21 -10.81 5.99
CA LEU A 37 17.08 -11.03 7.44
C LEU A 37 18.46 -11.16 8.10
N GLN A 38 19.37 -11.90 7.46
CA GLN A 38 20.73 -12.10 7.95
C GLN A 38 21.52 -10.78 7.98
N LEU A 39 21.43 -9.94 6.95
CA LEU A 39 22.09 -8.64 6.93
C LEU A 39 21.53 -7.69 8.00
N CYS A 40 20.21 -7.60 8.12
CA CYS A 40 19.55 -6.79 9.15
C CYS A 40 19.99 -7.20 10.56
N LYS A 41 20.11 -8.50 10.80
CA LYS A 41 20.56 -9.04 12.07
C LYS A 41 22.05 -8.81 12.33
N ASP A 42 22.91 -9.12 11.37
CA ASP A 42 24.37 -9.13 11.56
C ASP A 42 24.97 -7.73 11.57
N GLU A 43 24.41 -6.79 10.79
CA GLU A 43 24.98 -5.44 10.63
C GLU A 43 24.29 -4.40 11.52
N TYR A 44 23.03 -4.64 11.92
CA TYR A 44 22.18 -3.63 12.58
C TYR A 44 21.44 -4.13 13.82
N ASP A 45 21.67 -5.38 14.27
CA ASP A 45 21.01 -5.99 15.42
C ASP A 45 19.46 -6.05 15.34
N LEU A 46 18.91 -6.02 14.12
CA LEU A 46 17.46 -6.06 13.87
C LEU A 46 16.98 -7.51 13.68
N THR A 47 16.36 -8.09 14.71
CA THR A 47 15.98 -9.53 14.73
C THR A 47 14.53 -9.82 14.35
N GLU A 48 13.64 -8.82 14.39
CA GLU A 48 12.20 -8.97 14.12
C GLU A 48 11.81 -8.57 12.69
N VAL A 49 12.78 -8.51 11.78
CA VAL A 49 12.51 -8.22 10.37
C VAL A 49 11.89 -9.44 9.72
N GLU A 50 10.88 -9.22 8.90
CA GLU A 50 10.28 -10.25 8.03
C GLU A 50 10.42 -9.85 6.56
N ALA A 51 10.55 -10.82 5.67
CA ALA A 51 10.64 -10.57 4.24
C ALA A 51 9.78 -11.59 3.46
N ARG A 52 9.15 -11.13 2.38
CA ARG A 52 8.35 -11.97 1.48
C ARG A 52 8.40 -11.46 0.06
N ILE A 53 8.51 -12.36 -0.91
CA ILE A 53 8.47 -12.03 -2.33
C ILE A 53 7.17 -12.51 -2.95
N ILE A 54 6.46 -11.60 -3.61
CA ILE A 54 5.26 -11.91 -4.43
C ILE A 54 5.53 -11.42 -5.85
N GLY A 55 5.60 -12.35 -6.79
CA GLY A 55 5.96 -12.05 -8.18
C GLY A 55 7.34 -11.38 -8.26
N SER A 56 7.38 -10.18 -8.84
CA SER A 56 8.58 -9.34 -8.93
C SER A 56 8.71 -8.29 -7.81
N THR A 57 7.90 -8.37 -6.76
CA THR A 57 7.96 -7.44 -5.63
C THR A 57 8.50 -8.09 -4.36
N LEU A 58 9.53 -7.46 -3.78
CA LEU A 58 10.07 -7.81 -2.47
C LEU A 58 9.42 -6.94 -1.39
N GLY A 59 8.71 -7.56 -0.45
CA GLY A 59 8.22 -6.92 0.77
C GLY A 59 9.15 -7.18 1.95
N VAL A 60 9.38 -6.16 2.76
CA VAL A 60 10.10 -6.24 4.03
C VAL A 60 9.29 -5.51 5.09
N TYR A 61 9.14 -6.15 6.24
CA TYR A 61 8.44 -5.63 7.40
C TYR A 61 9.42 -5.46 8.56
N ILE A 62 9.27 -4.35 9.30
CA ILE A 62 9.99 -4.10 10.55
C ILE A 62 9.04 -3.50 11.61
N PRO A 63 8.94 -4.10 12.80
CA PRO A 63 8.35 -3.42 13.96
C PRO A 63 9.33 -2.37 14.49
N ILE A 64 8.83 -1.17 14.80
CA ILE A 64 9.61 -0.06 15.33
C ILE A 64 8.88 0.51 16.55
N GLU A 65 9.61 0.68 17.64
CA GLU A 65 9.10 1.43 18.79
C GLU A 65 9.23 2.93 18.53
N GLY A 66 8.13 3.69 18.63
CA GLY A 66 8.17 5.14 18.50
C GLY A 66 8.49 5.61 17.09
N LEU A 67 7.75 5.13 16.10
CA LEU A 67 7.85 5.54 14.70
C LEU A 67 7.61 7.04 14.53
N VAL A 68 6.69 7.59 15.33
CA VAL A 68 6.27 8.99 15.26
C VAL A 68 6.61 9.73 16.55
N ASP A 69 7.12 10.94 16.42
CA ASP A 69 7.29 11.86 17.54
C ASP A 69 5.96 12.54 17.93
N PRO A 70 5.89 13.29 19.05
CA PRO A 70 4.70 14.03 19.45
C PRO A 70 4.21 15.08 18.43
N ASP A 71 5.07 15.51 17.51
CA ASP A 71 4.75 16.44 16.42
C ASP A 71 4.23 15.71 15.16
N LEU A 72 4.00 14.40 15.24
CA LEU A 72 3.59 13.53 14.13
C LEU A 72 4.61 13.47 12.98
N LYS A 73 5.89 13.67 13.28
CA LYS A 73 7.00 13.48 12.34
C LYS A 73 7.68 12.13 12.59
N LEU A 74 8.33 11.61 11.55
CA LEU A 74 9.16 10.43 11.66
C LEU A 74 10.26 10.68 12.70
N ASN A 75 10.29 9.86 13.74
CA ASN A 75 11.34 9.87 14.75
C ASN A 75 12.71 9.58 14.10
N GLU A 76 13.77 10.26 14.55
CA GLU A 76 15.11 10.13 13.96
C GLU A 76 15.67 8.70 14.10
N GLU A 77 15.56 8.09 15.28
CA GLU A 77 15.99 6.70 15.54
C GLU A 77 15.18 5.70 14.69
N ALA A 78 13.87 5.93 14.55
CA ALA A 78 13.04 5.15 13.65
C ALA A 78 13.49 5.31 12.18
N GLY A 79 13.86 6.53 11.79
CA GLY A 79 14.40 6.85 10.48
C GLY A 79 15.70 6.12 10.17
N GLU A 80 16.62 6.04 11.14
CA GLU A 80 17.87 5.29 11.02
C GLU A 80 17.61 3.79 10.79
N LYS A 81 16.75 3.15 11.60
CA LYS A 81 16.37 1.74 11.41
C LYS A 81 15.74 1.48 10.04
N ILE A 82 14.91 2.40 9.55
CA ILE A 82 14.31 2.32 8.21
C ILE A 82 15.39 2.43 7.13
N GLU A 83 16.36 3.32 7.28
CA GLU A 83 17.47 3.48 6.35
C GLU A 83 18.36 2.23 6.31
N ASP A 84 18.70 1.66 7.46
CA ASP A 84 19.51 0.44 7.59
C ASP A 84 18.88 -0.76 6.89
N VAL A 85 17.57 -0.97 7.09
CA VAL A 85 16.82 -2.00 6.36
C VAL A 85 16.77 -1.69 4.86
N ALA A 86 16.56 -0.43 4.47
CA ALA A 86 16.55 -0.04 3.05
C ALA A 86 17.91 -0.28 2.38
N LEU A 87 19.03 -0.05 3.08
CA LEU A 87 20.38 -0.34 2.59
C LEU A 87 20.59 -1.85 2.40
N SER A 88 20.12 -2.67 3.34
CA SER A 88 20.15 -4.13 3.23
C SER A 88 19.36 -4.61 2.00
N ILE A 89 18.15 -4.07 1.79
CA ILE A 89 17.33 -4.34 0.60
C ILE A 89 18.09 -3.97 -0.67
N HIS A 90 18.69 -2.78 -0.75
CA HIS A 90 19.43 -2.33 -1.95
C HIS A 90 20.59 -3.27 -2.28
N ARG A 91 21.36 -3.70 -1.27
CA ARG A 91 22.51 -4.60 -1.45
C ARG A 91 22.08 -5.94 -2.03
N VAL A 92 21.00 -6.51 -1.51
CA VAL A 92 20.49 -7.82 -1.96
C VAL A 92 19.87 -7.70 -3.35
N THR A 93 18.97 -6.73 -3.56
CA THR A 93 18.26 -6.53 -4.84
C THR A 93 19.20 -6.22 -6.00
N MET A 94 20.35 -5.57 -5.76
CA MET A 94 21.36 -5.31 -6.79
C MET A 94 22.25 -6.51 -7.11
N SER A 95 22.31 -7.51 -6.23
CA SER A 95 23.27 -8.61 -6.34
C SER A 95 22.59 -9.99 -6.37
N THR A 96 21.31 -10.02 -6.72
CA THR A 96 20.52 -11.25 -6.91
C THR A 96 20.26 -11.54 -8.38
N ASP A 97 20.11 -12.82 -8.71
CA ASP A 97 19.65 -13.29 -10.02
C ASP A 97 18.10 -13.33 -10.14
N LYS A 98 17.38 -12.95 -9.08
CA LYS A 98 15.92 -12.82 -9.12
C LYS A 98 15.52 -11.50 -9.82
N PRO A 99 14.59 -11.52 -10.80
CA PRO A 99 14.20 -10.34 -11.55
C PRO A 99 13.20 -9.46 -10.77
N LEU A 100 13.63 -8.90 -9.65
CA LEU A 100 12.82 -8.01 -8.82
C LEU A 100 12.67 -6.64 -9.50
N LYS A 101 11.44 -6.15 -9.60
CA LYS A 101 11.12 -4.81 -10.13
C LYS A 101 10.92 -3.81 -9.00
N PHE A 102 10.27 -4.23 -7.93
CA PHE A 102 9.88 -3.37 -6.82
C PHE A 102 10.38 -3.91 -5.48
N TYR A 103 10.53 -2.99 -4.54
CA TYR A 103 10.61 -3.31 -3.13
C TYR A 103 9.68 -2.41 -2.32
N THR A 104 9.13 -2.96 -1.25
CA THR A 104 8.34 -2.24 -0.27
C THR A 104 8.89 -2.53 1.12
N LEU A 105 9.18 -1.49 1.88
CA LEU A 105 9.53 -1.54 3.30
C LEU A 105 8.38 -0.95 4.10
N THR A 106 7.81 -1.75 5.01
CA THR A 106 6.76 -1.33 5.92
C THR A 106 7.31 -1.32 7.34
N ALA A 107 7.38 -0.13 7.94
CA ALA A 107 7.66 0.06 9.35
C ALA A 107 6.34 0.28 10.11
N ARG A 108 6.10 -0.50 11.16
CA ARG A 108 4.92 -0.33 12.03
C ARG A 108 5.33 0.13 13.41
N ASP A 109 4.61 1.12 13.92
CA ASP A 109 4.75 1.50 15.31
C ASP A 109 4.16 0.42 16.23
N THR A 110 4.96 -0.07 17.18
CA THR A 110 4.49 -1.05 18.19
C THR A 110 3.70 -0.39 19.32
N ASN A 111 3.86 0.92 19.54
CA ASN A 111 3.19 1.69 20.59
C ASN A 111 1.96 2.43 20.06
N ALA A 112 2.03 2.99 18.85
CA ALA A 112 0.93 3.70 18.20
C ALA A 112 0.18 2.80 17.21
N ILE A 113 -0.86 2.09 17.70
CA ILE A 113 -1.61 1.09 16.92
C ILE A 113 -2.09 1.65 15.58
N GLY A 114 -1.59 1.02 14.51
CA GLY A 114 -1.95 1.32 13.12
C GLY A 114 -1.09 2.40 12.47
N ALA A 115 -0.21 3.10 13.19
CA ALA A 115 0.75 3.99 12.56
C ALA A 115 1.75 3.19 11.72
N GLU A 116 1.82 3.52 10.43
CA GLU A 116 2.66 2.85 9.44
C GLU A 116 3.42 3.86 8.60
N PHE A 117 4.70 3.56 8.37
CA PHE A 117 5.50 4.19 7.35
C PHE A 117 5.81 3.16 6.26
N ILE A 118 5.40 3.46 5.02
CA ILE A 118 5.56 2.59 3.87
C ILE A 118 6.47 3.27 2.87
N LEU A 119 7.57 2.62 2.52
CA LEU A 119 8.50 3.05 1.51
C LEU A 119 8.43 2.07 0.34
N THR A 120 8.02 2.54 -0.84
CA THR A 120 8.00 1.74 -2.07
C THR A 120 8.96 2.33 -3.10
N GLY A 121 9.87 1.50 -3.60
CA GLY A 121 10.85 1.90 -4.60
C GLY A 121 10.96 0.92 -5.77
N HIS A 122 11.45 1.42 -6.90
CA HIS A 122 11.73 0.63 -8.08
C HIS A 122 13.21 0.22 -8.09
N VAL A 123 13.51 -1.07 -8.24
CA VAL A 123 14.88 -1.63 -8.19
C VAL A 123 15.78 -1.00 -9.25
N TYR A 124 15.26 -0.78 -10.47
CA TYR A 124 15.98 -0.03 -11.51
C TYR A 124 16.45 1.36 -11.07
N ASP A 125 15.68 2.11 -10.28
CA ASP A 125 16.13 3.42 -9.78
C ASP A 125 17.25 3.30 -8.74
N VAL A 126 17.26 2.22 -7.95
CA VAL A 126 18.38 1.89 -7.05
C VAL A 126 19.66 1.69 -7.85
N VAL A 127 19.59 0.92 -8.94
CA VAL A 127 20.75 0.71 -9.84
C VAL A 127 21.23 2.04 -10.40
N ARG A 128 20.32 2.87 -10.91
CA ARG A 128 20.66 4.16 -11.53
C ARG A 128 21.30 5.14 -10.56
N VAL A 129 20.81 5.23 -9.32
CA VAL A 129 21.41 6.14 -8.33
C VAL A 129 22.81 5.67 -7.91
N ARG A 130 23.05 4.36 -7.83
CA ARG A 130 24.37 3.79 -7.50
C ARG A 130 25.36 3.93 -8.66
N LEU A 131 24.89 3.92 -9.90
CA LEU A 131 25.67 4.22 -11.10
C LEU A 131 25.79 5.73 -11.38
N LEU A 132 25.28 6.60 -10.50
CA LEU A 132 25.27 8.06 -10.66
C LEU A 132 24.54 8.59 -11.91
N ASP A 133 23.71 7.76 -12.55
CA ASP A 133 22.87 8.17 -13.69
C ASP A 133 21.72 9.10 -13.24
N ILE A 134 21.32 9.01 -11.98
CA ILE A 134 20.43 9.97 -11.33
C ILE A 134 21.04 10.46 -10.02
N SER A 135 20.79 11.72 -9.66
CA SER A 135 21.21 12.26 -8.38
C SER A 135 20.45 11.62 -7.22
N ARG A 136 21.03 11.67 -6.01
CA ARG A 136 20.34 11.23 -4.78
C ARG A 136 19.02 11.97 -4.56
N GLY A 137 18.97 13.27 -4.87
CA GLY A 137 17.74 14.07 -4.81
C GLY A 137 16.68 13.62 -5.82
N GLU A 138 17.08 13.27 -7.05
CA GLU A 138 16.14 12.72 -8.03
C GLU A 138 15.65 11.33 -7.61
N TYR A 139 16.51 10.48 -7.07
CA TYR A 139 16.12 9.18 -6.51
C TYR A 139 15.14 9.33 -5.36
N HIS A 140 15.41 10.25 -4.42
CA HIS A 140 14.53 10.56 -3.30
C HIS A 140 13.12 10.97 -3.76
N LYS A 141 13.02 11.72 -4.88
CA LYS A 141 11.73 12.10 -5.51
C LYS A 141 11.03 10.97 -6.25
N ARG A 142 11.71 9.83 -6.48
CA ARG A 142 11.19 8.62 -7.15
C ARG A 142 10.83 7.49 -6.20
N ILE A 143 11.02 7.69 -4.91
CA ILE A 143 10.56 6.74 -3.89
C ILE A 143 9.19 7.21 -3.43
N LEU A 144 8.23 6.30 -3.37
CA LEU A 144 6.94 6.55 -2.74
C LEU A 144 7.14 6.36 -1.23
N ARG A 145 6.90 7.42 -0.45
CA ARG A 145 6.85 7.38 1.01
C ARG A 145 5.47 7.77 1.48
N ASP A 146 4.84 6.89 2.24
CA ASP A 146 3.51 7.09 2.80
C ASP A 146 3.57 6.91 4.30
N PHE A 147 3.10 7.92 5.02
CA PHE A 147 2.79 7.80 6.43
C PHE A 147 1.27 7.73 6.56
N LYS A 148 0.75 6.64 7.13
CA LYS A 148 -0.69 6.45 7.28
C LYS A 148 -1.05 5.75 8.58
N PHE A 149 -2.29 5.93 9.00
CA PHE A 149 -2.91 5.08 10.01
C PHE A 149 -3.69 3.98 9.29
N ASN A 150 -3.22 2.75 9.38
CA ASN A 150 -3.83 1.62 8.69
C ASN A 150 -5.14 1.21 9.37
N PRO A 151 -6.30 1.40 8.72
CA PRO A 151 -7.59 1.12 9.33
C PRO A 151 -7.81 -0.39 9.59
N ILE A 152 -7.09 -1.25 8.86
CA ILE A 152 -7.14 -2.70 9.09
C ILE A 152 -6.44 -3.06 10.41
N VAL A 153 -5.26 -2.48 10.68
CA VAL A 153 -4.51 -2.75 11.91
C VAL A 153 -5.26 -2.19 13.11
N SER A 154 -5.63 -0.91 13.07
CA SER A 154 -6.40 -0.29 14.14
C SER A 154 -7.79 -0.92 14.33
N GLY A 155 -8.42 -1.36 13.25
CA GLY A 155 -9.74 -1.99 13.31
C GLY A 155 -9.72 -3.40 13.85
N LYS A 156 -8.67 -4.19 13.59
CA LYS A 156 -8.56 -5.58 14.06
C LYS A 156 -8.70 -5.66 15.57
N ASP A 157 -7.93 -4.84 16.29
CA ASP A 157 -7.95 -4.85 17.76
C ASP A 157 -9.33 -4.47 18.31
N LYS A 158 -10.02 -3.54 17.63
CA LYS A 158 -11.38 -3.14 18.00
C LYS A 158 -12.44 -4.20 17.70
N VAL A 159 -12.26 -4.96 16.62
CA VAL A 159 -13.10 -6.13 16.35
C VAL A 159 -12.86 -7.21 17.40
N LEU A 160 -11.61 -7.49 17.77
CA LEU A 160 -11.29 -8.45 18.83
C LEU A 160 -11.84 -8.01 20.19
N GLU A 161 -11.67 -6.74 20.56
CA GLU A 161 -12.22 -6.14 21.77
C GLU A 161 -13.75 -6.26 21.80
N LEU A 162 -14.44 -5.99 20.69
CA LEU A 162 -15.89 -6.17 20.58
C LEU A 162 -16.31 -7.61 20.93
N PHE A 163 -15.69 -8.61 20.32
CA PHE A 163 -16.02 -10.02 20.59
C PHE A 163 -15.66 -10.44 22.02
N GLN A 164 -14.59 -9.87 22.60
CA GLN A 164 -14.28 -10.05 24.01
C GLN A 164 -15.36 -9.46 24.91
N LEU A 165 -15.80 -8.22 24.67
CA LEU A 165 -16.87 -7.56 25.42
C LEU A 165 -18.21 -8.30 25.30
N LEU A 166 -18.49 -8.91 24.13
CA LEU A 166 -19.64 -9.80 23.92
C LEU A 166 -19.57 -11.04 24.82
N ASN A 167 -18.40 -11.68 24.89
CA ASN A 167 -18.18 -12.85 25.74
C ASN A 167 -18.20 -12.52 27.25
N GLU A 168 -17.73 -11.35 27.64
CA GLU A 168 -17.75 -10.86 29.02
C GLU A 168 -19.14 -10.32 29.43
N ASN A 169 -20.11 -10.31 28.51
CA ASN A 169 -21.45 -9.77 28.72
C ASN A 169 -21.42 -8.31 29.22
N SER A 170 -20.47 -7.52 28.70
CA SER A 170 -20.24 -6.14 29.14
C SER A 170 -21.48 -5.26 28.94
N PRO A 171 -21.78 -4.33 29.86
CA PRO A 171 -22.89 -3.38 29.69
C PRO A 171 -22.65 -2.38 28.54
N LEU A 172 -21.40 -2.20 28.10
CA LEU A 172 -21.04 -1.25 27.03
C LEU A 172 -21.61 -1.63 25.66
N ILE A 173 -21.96 -2.89 25.46
CA ILE A 173 -22.43 -3.44 24.19
C ILE A 173 -23.93 -3.76 24.19
N GLU A 174 -24.68 -3.38 25.24
CA GLU A 174 -26.10 -3.81 25.33
C GLU A 174 -26.96 -3.33 24.16
N GLY A 175 -26.68 -2.14 23.64
CA GLY A 175 -27.40 -1.59 22.49
C GLY A 175 -27.18 -2.39 21.19
N ILE A 176 -26.10 -3.18 21.09
CA ILE A 176 -25.72 -3.88 19.86
C ILE A 176 -25.87 -5.41 19.95
N LYS A 177 -26.06 -5.99 21.15
CA LYS A 177 -26.31 -7.44 21.28
C LYS A 177 -27.40 -7.98 20.36
N PRO A 178 -28.54 -7.29 20.13
CA PRO A 178 -29.58 -7.80 19.22
C PRO A 178 -29.11 -7.99 17.76
N ILE A 179 -28.02 -7.32 17.34
CA ILE A 179 -27.44 -7.47 16.01
C ILE A 179 -26.74 -8.83 15.87
N PHE A 180 -26.20 -9.36 16.97
CA PHE A 180 -25.53 -10.66 17.03
C PHE A 180 -26.56 -11.79 17.15
N TYR A 181 -27.40 -11.89 16.13
CA TYR A 181 -28.35 -12.98 15.95
C TYR A 181 -27.62 -14.25 15.47
N PRO A 182 -28.01 -15.43 15.97
CA PRO A 182 -29.06 -15.71 16.96
C PRO A 182 -28.63 -15.65 18.43
N VAL A 183 -27.33 -15.69 18.72
CA VAL A 183 -26.77 -16.05 20.03
C VAL A 183 -27.31 -15.21 21.21
N PHE A 184 -27.54 -13.91 21.03
CA PHE A 184 -28.11 -13.06 22.08
C PHE A 184 -29.64 -12.94 22.04
N SER A 185 -30.29 -13.34 20.95
CA SER A 185 -31.75 -13.28 20.83
C SER A 185 -32.45 -14.51 21.39
N ILE A 186 -31.83 -15.69 21.26
CA ILE A 186 -32.43 -16.97 21.67
C ILE A 186 -31.66 -17.67 22.80
N GLY A 187 -30.45 -17.19 23.12
CA GLY A 187 -29.63 -17.72 24.19
C GLY A 187 -30.02 -17.16 25.57
N ALA A 188 -29.90 -18.00 26.60
CA ALA A 188 -30.09 -17.62 27.99
C ALA A 188 -29.05 -16.55 28.37
N PRO A 189 -29.43 -15.47 29.07
CA PRO A 189 -28.51 -14.39 29.43
C PRO A 189 -27.25 -14.91 30.14
N GLY A 190 -26.07 -14.49 29.67
CA GLY A 190 -24.78 -14.83 30.26
C GLY A 190 -24.25 -16.22 29.90
N SER A 191 -24.93 -16.97 29.03
CA SER A 191 -24.45 -18.28 28.54
C SER A 191 -23.67 -18.20 27.22
N GLN A 192 -23.63 -17.02 26.60
CA GLN A 192 -23.06 -16.80 25.28
C GLN A 192 -21.54 -16.86 25.31
N LYS A 193 -20.97 -17.57 24.33
CA LYS A 193 -19.54 -17.56 24.01
C LYS A 193 -19.37 -17.60 22.49
N ILE A 194 -18.59 -16.67 21.97
CA ILE A 194 -18.27 -16.50 20.56
C ILE A 194 -16.77 -16.71 20.39
N GLU A 195 -16.39 -17.69 19.59
CA GLU A 195 -15.01 -18.02 19.24
C GLU A 195 -14.75 -17.59 17.80
N ILE A 196 -13.80 -16.69 17.58
CA ILE A 196 -13.39 -16.29 16.22
C ILE A 196 -12.52 -17.40 15.63
N LEU A 197 -12.90 -17.92 14.46
CA LEU A 197 -12.14 -18.95 13.75
C LEU A 197 -11.29 -18.35 12.64
N GLU A 198 -11.85 -17.41 11.87
CA GLU A 198 -11.19 -16.78 10.74
C GLU A 198 -11.53 -15.29 10.71
N MET A 199 -10.56 -14.47 10.30
CA MET A 199 -10.74 -13.04 10.11
C MET A 199 -9.98 -12.61 8.85
N HIS A 200 -10.74 -12.04 7.91
CA HIS A 200 -10.22 -11.43 6.68
C HIS A 200 -10.53 -9.95 6.70
N ALA A 201 -9.67 -9.14 6.06
CA ALA A 201 -9.86 -7.70 5.99
C ALA A 201 -9.56 -7.16 4.60
N LYS A 202 -10.26 -6.08 4.23
CA LYS A 202 -10.01 -5.27 3.03
C LYS A 202 -9.91 -3.80 3.43
N GLU A 203 -8.97 -3.07 2.84
CA GLU A 203 -8.89 -1.62 2.99
C GLU A 203 -9.86 -1.05 1.96
N ILE A 204 -10.86 -0.29 2.42
CA ILE A 204 -11.90 0.28 1.56
C ILE A 204 -11.57 1.75 1.24
N SER A 205 -11.00 2.46 2.21
CA SER A 205 -10.50 3.82 2.06
C SER A 205 -9.34 4.07 3.04
N LEU A 206 -8.76 5.27 3.01
CA LEU A 206 -7.74 5.69 3.99
C LEU A 206 -8.22 5.63 5.45
N GLN A 207 -9.52 5.62 5.68
CA GLN A 207 -10.11 5.62 7.03
C GLN A 207 -10.98 4.39 7.30
N GLU A 208 -11.29 3.57 6.29
CA GLU A 208 -12.26 2.48 6.41
C GLU A 208 -11.65 1.13 6.07
N ALA A 209 -11.93 0.15 6.92
CA ALA A 209 -11.61 -1.25 6.71
C ALA A 209 -12.86 -2.10 6.87
N LEU A 210 -13.00 -3.09 5.99
CA LEU A 210 -14.06 -4.08 6.05
C LEU A 210 -13.48 -5.38 6.59
N PHE A 211 -14.10 -5.94 7.61
CA PHE A 211 -13.72 -7.22 8.21
C PHE A 211 -14.79 -8.25 7.92
N TYR A 212 -14.37 -9.41 7.44
CA TYR A 212 -15.19 -10.60 7.38
C TYR A 212 -14.71 -11.58 8.44
N VAL A 213 -15.59 -11.95 9.36
CA VAL A 213 -15.27 -12.76 10.55
C VAL A 213 -16.14 -14.00 10.55
N LYS A 214 -15.52 -15.18 10.60
CA LYS A 214 -16.21 -16.44 10.87
C LYS A 214 -16.09 -16.79 12.34
N THR A 215 -17.19 -17.18 12.94
CA THR A 215 -17.27 -17.51 14.36
C THR A 215 -17.87 -18.88 14.59
N ARG A 216 -17.56 -19.45 15.76
CA ARG A 216 -18.28 -20.56 16.36
C ARG A 216 -18.95 -20.08 17.64
N GLU A 217 -20.24 -20.33 17.77
CA GLU A 217 -21.07 -19.71 18.81
C GLU A 217 -21.72 -20.76 19.71
N TYR A 218 -21.53 -20.59 21.01
CA TYR A 218 -22.05 -21.46 22.06
C TYR A 218 -23.00 -20.67 22.96
N TYR A 219 -24.10 -21.30 23.35
CA TYR A 219 -25.07 -20.75 24.30
C TYR A 219 -26.00 -21.84 24.81
N ASN A 220 -26.71 -21.55 25.89
CA ASN A 220 -27.85 -22.34 26.34
C ASN A 220 -29.13 -21.75 25.76
N LEU A 221 -30.02 -22.55 25.18
CA LEU A 221 -31.28 -22.04 24.63
C LEU A 221 -32.24 -21.60 25.74
N LEU A 222 -32.99 -20.53 25.48
CA LEU A 222 -34.15 -20.17 26.28
C LEU A 222 -35.27 -21.21 26.09
N PRO A 223 -36.05 -21.56 27.14
CA PRO A 223 -37.06 -22.62 27.06
C PRO A 223 -38.12 -22.45 25.96
N ASN A 224 -38.45 -21.21 25.60
CA ASN A 224 -39.43 -20.88 24.55
C ASN A 224 -38.86 -20.90 23.12
N PHE A 225 -37.56 -21.18 22.96
CA PHE A 225 -36.86 -21.20 21.66
C PHE A 225 -36.34 -22.58 21.27
N GLU A 226 -36.81 -23.67 21.90
CA GLU A 226 -36.34 -25.04 21.62
C GLU A 226 -36.48 -25.47 20.15
N VAL A 227 -37.45 -24.91 19.42
CA VAL A 227 -37.61 -25.17 17.97
C VAL A 227 -36.36 -24.77 17.17
N TYR A 228 -35.64 -23.75 17.62
CA TYR A 228 -34.42 -23.26 16.97
C TYR A 228 -33.20 -24.14 17.21
N ARG A 229 -33.25 -25.12 18.13
CA ARG A 229 -32.12 -26.03 18.42
C ARG A 229 -31.63 -26.79 17.18
N SER A 230 -32.56 -27.12 16.28
CA SER A 230 -32.26 -27.84 15.04
C SER A 230 -31.57 -26.97 13.98
N ILE A 231 -31.81 -25.66 14.01
CA ILE A 231 -31.30 -24.69 13.04
C ILE A 231 -29.97 -24.10 13.56
N PHE A 232 -29.96 -23.75 14.85
CA PHE A 232 -28.83 -23.16 15.55
C PHE A 232 -28.50 -23.99 16.79
N PRO A 233 -27.79 -25.11 16.62
CA PRO A 233 -27.25 -25.86 17.75
C PRO A 233 -26.15 -25.04 18.44
N SER A 234 -25.88 -25.32 19.72
CA SER A 234 -24.69 -24.76 20.38
C SER A 234 -23.43 -25.28 19.69
N GLY A 235 -22.48 -24.37 19.42
CA GLY A 235 -21.31 -24.62 18.59
C GLY A 235 -21.55 -24.45 17.08
N PHE A 236 -22.66 -23.84 16.65
CA PHE A 236 -22.91 -23.59 15.24
C PHE A 236 -21.96 -22.51 14.67
N MET A 237 -21.84 -22.51 13.35
CA MET A 237 -21.00 -21.59 12.60
C MET A 237 -21.80 -20.35 12.16
N ASN A 238 -21.23 -19.17 12.41
CA ASN A 238 -21.81 -17.90 11.98
C ASN A 238 -20.77 -17.02 11.28
N GLU A 239 -21.26 -15.97 10.65
CA GLU A 239 -20.43 -15.04 9.90
C GLU A 239 -20.91 -13.60 10.11
N TYR A 240 -19.93 -12.69 10.13
CA TYR A 240 -20.16 -11.26 10.29
C TYR A 240 -19.33 -10.47 9.29
N ILE A 241 -19.91 -9.37 8.79
CA ILE A 241 -19.17 -8.29 8.17
C ILE A 241 -19.19 -7.08 9.11
N LEU A 242 -18.03 -6.51 9.40
CA LEU A 242 -17.89 -5.31 10.21
C LEU A 242 -17.22 -4.22 9.37
N LEU A 243 -17.87 -3.05 9.28
CA LEU A 243 -17.25 -1.86 8.73
C LEU A 243 -16.66 -1.05 9.86
N VAL A 244 -15.34 -0.86 9.83
CA VAL A 244 -14.61 -0.03 10.78
C VAL A 244 -14.21 1.26 10.10
N ASN A 245 -14.46 2.39 10.76
CA ASN A 245 -14.00 3.71 10.36
C ASN A 245 -13.16 4.34 11.48
N VAL A 246 -11.86 4.48 11.26
CA VAL A 246 -10.92 5.01 12.27
C VAL A 246 -11.14 6.49 12.59
N SER A 247 -11.88 7.25 11.78
CA SER A 247 -12.25 8.63 12.15
C SER A 247 -13.27 8.69 13.30
N MET A 248 -13.92 7.56 13.62
CA MET A 248 -14.96 7.46 14.66
C MET A 248 -14.40 7.05 16.04
N PHE A 249 -13.10 7.20 16.30
CA PHE A 249 -12.54 6.91 17.62
C PHE A 249 -13.25 7.75 18.72
N PRO A 250 -13.54 7.14 19.90
CA PRO A 250 -12.99 5.87 20.39
C PRO A 250 -13.71 4.59 19.91
N ASN A 251 -14.87 4.67 19.24
CA ASN A 251 -15.68 3.53 18.83
C ASN A 251 -15.75 3.43 17.29
N PRO A 252 -14.74 2.85 16.64
CA PRO A 252 -14.62 2.92 15.19
C PRO A 252 -15.52 1.92 14.44
N ILE A 253 -16.24 1.03 15.12
CA ILE A 253 -17.16 0.09 14.46
C ILE A 253 -18.41 0.88 14.01
N LYS A 254 -18.50 1.10 12.70
CA LYS A 254 -19.55 1.90 12.05
C LYS A 254 -20.78 1.05 11.73
N GLU A 255 -20.57 -0.19 11.27
CA GLU A 255 -21.66 -1.09 10.88
C GLU A 255 -21.29 -2.55 11.17
N ILE A 256 -22.31 -3.34 11.52
CA ILE A 256 -22.20 -4.79 11.74
C ILE A 256 -23.34 -5.46 10.96
N VAL A 257 -22.98 -6.39 10.08
CA VAL A 257 -23.91 -7.19 9.29
C VAL A 257 -23.73 -8.65 9.69
N THR A 258 -24.80 -9.27 10.16
CA THR A 258 -24.83 -10.71 10.50
C THR A 258 -25.36 -11.53 9.32
N LYS A 259 -24.89 -12.79 9.22
CA LYS A 259 -25.35 -13.75 8.19
C LYS A 259 -26.85 -14.00 8.29
N TYR A 260 -27.35 -14.18 9.50
CA TYR A 260 -28.75 -14.52 9.76
C TYR A 260 -29.50 -13.31 10.32
N PHE A 261 -30.66 -13.01 9.74
CA PHE A 261 -31.47 -11.86 10.16
C PHE A 261 -32.97 -12.15 9.97
N TYR A 262 -33.81 -11.46 10.74
CA TYR A 262 -35.26 -11.49 10.53
C TYR A 262 -35.69 -10.46 9.50
N SER A 263 -36.55 -10.88 8.58
CA SER A 263 -37.25 -10.00 7.64
C SER A 263 -38.75 -10.23 7.79
N GLY A 264 -39.40 -9.37 8.58
CA GLY A 264 -40.80 -9.57 8.97
C GLY A 264 -40.93 -10.78 9.91
N ILE A 265 -41.56 -11.86 9.41
CA ILE A 265 -41.81 -13.10 10.18
C ILE A 265 -40.88 -14.25 9.82
N GLU A 266 -40.06 -14.09 8.77
CA GLU A 266 -39.18 -15.15 8.29
C GLU A 266 -37.71 -14.85 8.61
N MET A 267 -36.99 -15.91 8.95
CA MET A 267 -35.53 -15.87 9.04
C MET A 267 -34.95 -15.97 7.64
N ARG A 268 -34.00 -15.09 7.33
CA ARG A 268 -33.26 -15.09 6.07
C ARG A 268 -31.77 -15.18 6.35
N GLN A 269 -31.03 -15.67 5.35
CA GLN A 269 -29.58 -15.70 5.35
C GLN A 269 -29.04 -14.89 4.17
N ARG A 270 -27.83 -14.33 4.33
CA ARG A 270 -27.06 -13.68 3.27
C ARG A 270 -25.77 -14.44 3.04
N ASP A 271 -25.29 -14.43 1.80
CA ASP A 271 -23.93 -14.86 1.51
C ASP A 271 -22.97 -13.70 1.79
N LEU A 272 -22.42 -13.70 3.01
CA LEU A 272 -21.48 -12.67 3.43
C LEU A 272 -20.10 -12.85 2.79
N ALA A 273 -19.71 -14.07 2.43
CA ALA A 273 -18.46 -14.31 1.73
C ALA A 273 -18.51 -13.69 0.32
N GLU A 274 -19.58 -13.94 -0.44
CA GLU A 274 -19.80 -13.32 -1.76
C GLU A 274 -19.90 -11.78 -1.64
N THR A 275 -20.64 -11.30 -0.63
CA THR A 275 -20.75 -9.85 -0.36
C THR A 275 -19.39 -9.23 -0.10
N PHE A 276 -18.57 -9.85 0.76
CA PHE A 276 -17.20 -9.40 1.07
C PHE A 276 -16.30 -9.42 -0.17
N GLU A 277 -16.42 -10.45 -1.02
CA GLU A 277 -15.66 -10.52 -2.27
C GLU A 277 -16.01 -9.41 -3.26
N GLY A 278 -17.25 -8.95 -3.27
CA GLY A 278 -17.70 -7.81 -4.07
C GLY A 278 -17.03 -6.47 -3.72
N TYR A 279 -16.46 -6.31 -2.53
CA TYR A 279 -15.74 -5.09 -2.16
C TYR A 279 -14.34 -5.04 -2.77
N ARG A 280 -14.01 -3.89 -3.34
CA ARG A 280 -12.67 -3.58 -3.84
C ARG A 280 -11.72 -3.36 -2.66
N ASP A 281 -10.65 -4.14 -2.65
CA ASP A 281 -9.53 -3.92 -1.72
C ASP A 281 -8.51 -2.96 -2.35
N ILE A 282 -8.44 -1.74 -1.82
CA ILE A 282 -7.44 -0.76 -2.24
C ILE A 282 -6.09 -0.99 -1.55
N GLY A 283 -6.06 -1.80 -0.50
CA GLY A 283 -4.88 -2.10 0.29
C GLY A 283 -3.87 -2.93 -0.50
N TYR A 284 -2.60 -2.62 -0.28
CA TYR A 284 -1.47 -3.40 -0.82
C TYR A 284 -0.73 -4.18 0.29
N ILE A 285 -0.72 -3.62 1.50
CA ILE A 285 -0.07 -4.19 2.68
C ILE A 285 -1.08 -4.98 3.50
N GLY A 286 -0.72 -6.19 3.91
CA GLY A 286 -1.56 -7.06 4.72
C GLY A 286 -1.47 -6.80 6.20
N LEU A 287 -2.25 -7.56 6.97
CA LEU A 287 -2.23 -7.52 8.44
C LEU A 287 -0.87 -7.89 9.04
N ASP A 288 -0.02 -8.58 8.28
CA ASP A 288 1.35 -8.97 8.63
C ASP A 288 2.40 -7.91 8.25
N GLY A 289 2.00 -6.82 7.59
CA GLY A 289 2.92 -5.75 7.20
C GLY A 289 3.65 -6.04 5.90
N LEU A 290 3.32 -7.16 5.25
CA LEU A 290 3.92 -7.58 3.99
C LEU A 290 2.94 -7.35 2.84
N PRO A 291 3.42 -7.24 1.59
CA PRO A 291 2.58 -7.19 0.40
C PRO A 291 1.59 -8.36 0.31
N ARG A 292 0.39 -8.10 -0.22
CA ARG A 292 -0.64 -9.13 -0.50
C ARG A 292 -0.76 -9.52 -1.96
N LYS A 293 -0.23 -8.68 -2.86
CA LYS A 293 -0.24 -8.86 -4.31
C LYS A 293 1.08 -8.34 -4.86
N GLU A 294 1.33 -8.53 -6.15
CA GLU A 294 2.48 -7.93 -6.84
C GLU A 294 2.22 -6.44 -7.11
N LEU A 295 3.25 -5.59 -7.03
CA LEU A 295 3.15 -4.21 -7.51
C LEU A 295 3.20 -4.16 -9.02
N GLU A 296 2.20 -3.49 -9.59
CA GLU A 296 2.15 -3.21 -11.01
C GLU A 296 2.88 -1.90 -11.34
N GLU A 297 3.57 -1.91 -12.47
CA GLU A 297 4.36 -0.76 -12.94
C GLU A 297 3.49 0.44 -13.31
N ASP A 298 2.28 0.20 -13.81
CA ASP A 298 1.33 1.25 -14.14
C ASP A 298 0.83 1.99 -12.88
N TRP A 299 0.49 1.26 -11.82
CA TRP A 299 0.14 1.81 -10.53
C TRP A 299 1.30 2.63 -9.95
N PHE A 300 2.52 2.09 -9.96
CA PHE A 300 3.69 2.80 -9.43
C PHE A 300 3.91 4.13 -10.18
N LEU A 301 3.85 4.11 -11.51
CA LEU A 301 4.01 5.31 -12.32
C LEU A 301 2.87 6.31 -12.11
N SER A 302 1.63 5.86 -11.87
CA SER A 302 0.51 6.77 -11.60
C SER A 302 0.72 7.51 -10.29
N GLN A 303 1.15 6.80 -9.23
CA GLN A 303 1.48 7.42 -7.93
C GLN A 303 2.67 8.37 -8.05
N GLN A 304 3.72 7.97 -8.79
CA GLN A 304 4.90 8.79 -9.03
C GLN A 304 4.57 10.10 -9.72
N VAL A 305 3.79 10.07 -10.80
CA VAL A 305 3.42 11.29 -11.52
C VAL A 305 2.58 12.19 -10.61
N ALA A 306 1.57 11.67 -9.92
CA ALA A 306 0.70 12.46 -9.03
C ALA A 306 1.50 13.19 -7.93
N ARG A 307 2.38 12.49 -7.22
CA ARG A 307 3.24 13.13 -6.19
C ARG A 307 4.18 14.17 -6.79
N ARG A 308 4.73 13.90 -7.96
CA ARG A 308 5.64 14.82 -8.63
C ARG A 308 4.92 16.05 -9.19
N ILE A 309 3.64 15.97 -9.52
CA ILE A 309 2.81 17.14 -9.83
C ILE A 309 2.77 18.03 -8.59
N LYS A 310 2.40 17.48 -7.42
CA LYS A 310 2.36 18.25 -6.17
C LYS A 310 3.71 18.93 -5.86
N MET A 311 4.80 18.17 -5.85
CA MET A 311 6.15 18.71 -5.61
C MET A 311 6.55 19.78 -6.64
N LEU A 312 6.17 19.63 -7.91
CA LEU A 312 6.51 20.60 -8.96
C LEU A 312 5.96 21.99 -8.65
N PHE A 313 4.72 22.09 -8.18
CA PHE A 313 4.09 23.37 -7.89
C PHE A 313 4.37 23.88 -6.47
N GLU A 314 4.78 23.02 -5.52
CA GLU A 314 5.18 23.44 -4.17
C GLU A 314 6.65 23.89 -4.09
N GLU A 315 7.56 23.20 -4.78
CA GLU A 315 9.00 23.43 -4.66
C GLU A 315 9.56 24.41 -5.73
N ASP A 316 8.93 24.51 -6.90
CA ASP A 316 9.39 25.44 -7.93
C ASP A 316 9.09 26.89 -7.53
N LYS A 317 10.14 27.69 -7.33
CA LYS A 317 10.07 29.09 -6.87
C LYS A 317 9.20 30.02 -7.74
N ARG A 318 8.93 29.66 -8.99
CA ARG A 318 8.08 30.45 -9.90
C ARG A 318 6.64 29.97 -9.82
N LEU A 319 6.43 28.65 -9.82
CA LEU A 319 5.09 28.08 -9.76
C LEU A 319 4.45 28.27 -8.39
N ASN A 320 5.19 28.08 -7.30
CA ASN A 320 4.65 28.18 -5.94
C ASN A 320 4.24 29.59 -5.51
N LYS A 321 4.69 30.63 -6.23
CA LYS A 321 4.25 32.02 -6.04
C LYS A 321 2.98 32.38 -6.79
N ARG A 322 2.60 31.58 -7.79
CA ARG A 322 1.46 31.83 -8.66
C ARG A 322 0.32 30.87 -8.37
N PHE A 323 0.65 29.63 -8.02
CA PHE A 323 -0.29 28.54 -7.89
C PHE A 323 -0.26 27.90 -6.50
N ILE A 324 -1.43 27.49 -6.04
CA ILE A 324 -1.65 26.75 -4.80
C ILE A 324 -2.16 25.36 -5.16
N VAL A 325 -1.44 24.33 -4.75
CA VAL A 325 -1.89 22.93 -4.90
C VAL A 325 -2.69 22.52 -3.68
N LYS A 326 -3.91 22.03 -3.89
CA LYS A 326 -4.74 21.43 -2.83
C LYS A 326 -4.67 19.90 -2.87
N SER A 327 -4.67 19.30 -4.06
CA SER A 327 -4.60 17.84 -4.24
C SER A 327 -3.99 17.44 -5.58
N SER A 328 -3.46 16.22 -5.64
CA SER A 328 -3.09 15.54 -6.89
C SER A 328 -3.13 14.03 -6.68
N ASP A 329 -3.95 13.36 -7.48
CA ASP A 329 -4.21 11.93 -7.43
C ASP A 329 -3.99 11.32 -8.81
N GLY A 330 -3.54 10.06 -8.85
CA GLY A 330 -3.27 9.32 -10.07
C GLY A 330 -3.84 7.91 -10.01
N LEU A 331 -4.63 7.53 -11.02
CA LEU A 331 -5.16 6.17 -11.18
C LEU A 331 -4.92 5.65 -12.60
N VAL A 332 -4.92 4.33 -12.75
CA VAL A 332 -4.90 3.68 -14.07
C VAL A 332 -6.16 2.86 -14.23
N GLU A 333 -6.84 3.05 -15.35
CA GLU A 333 -8.05 2.31 -15.71
C GLU A 333 -8.06 2.10 -17.21
N ASN A 334 -8.25 0.85 -17.67
CA ASN A 334 -8.25 0.51 -19.10
C ASN A 334 -7.01 1.06 -19.84
N LYS A 335 -5.82 0.95 -19.23
CA LYS A 335 -4.54 1.48 -19.76
C LYS A 335 -4.50 3.00 -19.97
N ILE A 336 -5.45 3.74 -19.39
CA ILE A 336 -5.46 5.20 -19.40
C ILE A 336 -5.05 5.69 -18.00
N PHE A 337 -4.01 6.52 -17.94
CA PHE A 337 -3.61 7.17 -16.70
C PHE A 337 -4.46 8.41 -16.51
N ARG A 338 -5.27 8.44 -15.45
CA ARG A 338 -6.07 9.62 -15.10
C ARG A 338 -5.42 10.33 -13.94
N PHE A 339 -5.08 11.60 -14.14
CA PHE A 339 -4.55 12.49 -13.12
C PHE A 339 -5.58 13.55 -12.79
N THR A 340 -6.08 13.51 -11.56
CA THR A 340 -7.01 14.50 -11.02
C THR A 340 -6.24 15.38 -10.06
N PHE A 341 -6.32 16.70 -10.22
CA PHE A 341 -5.60 17.63 -9.36
C PHE A 341 -6.44 18.87 -9.11
N SER A 342 -6.18 19.54 -8.00
CA SER A 342 -6.79 20.81 -7.62
C SER A 342 -5.67 21.82 -7.48
N ILE A 343 -5.47 22.62 -8.53
CA ILE A 343 -4.45 23.66 -8.58
C ILE A 343 -5.14 24.97 -8.96
N ASP A 344 -5.07 25.91 -8.03
CA ASP A 344 -5.64 27.25 -8.14
C ASP A 344 -4.56 28.29 -8.34
N SER A 345 -4.94 29.45 -8.88
CA SER A 345 -4.07 30.63 -8.97
C SER A 345 -4.50 31.65 -7.93
N GLU A 346 -3.54 32.29 -7.25
CA GLU A 346 -3.86 33.39 -6.31
C GLU A 346 -4.49 34.59 -7.05
N LYS A 347 -4.11 34.79 -8.31
CA LYS A 347 -4.62 35.85 -9.19
C LYS A 347 -4.87 35.23 -10.56
N PRO A 348 -6.11 34.77 -10.83
CA PRO A 348 -6.44 34.08 -12.07
C PRO A 348 -6.05 34.90 -13.31
N LEU A 349 -5.27 34.29 -14.20
CA LEU A 349 -4.87 34.80 -15.50
C LEU A 349 -5.42 33.89 -16.60
N GLU A 350 -5.70 34.45 -17.78
CA GLU A 350 -6.25 33.70 -18.91
C GLU A 350 -5.36 32.51 -19.35
N ASP A 351 -4.04 32.59 -19.13
CA ASP A 351 -3.06 31.55 -19.50
C ASP A 351 -2.76 30.55 -18.37
N ASP A 352 -3.36 30.67 -17.19
CA ASP A 352 -3.06 29.79 -16.02
C ASP A 352 -3.24 28.31 -16.35
N SER A 353 -4.37 27.97 -16.99
CA SER A 353 -4.66 26.58 -17.39
C SER A 353 -3.61 26.04 -18.34
N GLU A 354 -3.15 26.85 -19.31
CA GLU A 354 -2.10 26.48 -20.25
C GLU A 354 -0.79 26.18 -19.53
N VAL A 355 -0.40 27.04 -18.58
CA VAL A 355 0.82 26.88 -17.79
C VAL A 355 0.76 25.62 -16.93
N ILE A 356 -0.35 25.39 -16.23
CA ILE A 356 -0.53 24.22 -15.36
C ILE A 356 -0.42 22.94 -16.18
N LEU A 357 -1.23 22.82 -17.24
CA LEU A 357 -1.32 21.62 -18.06
C LEU A 357 -0.01 21.34 -18.80
N SER A 358 0.63 22.38 -19.35
CA SER A 358 1.92 22.23 -20.04
C SER A 358 3.01 21.66 -19.11
N ASN A 359 3.08 22.11 -17.87
CA ASN A 359 4.05 21.61 -16.89
C ASN A 359 3.75 20.16 -16.48
N ILE A 360 2.49 19.82 -16.24
CA ILE A 360 2.07 18.45 -15.91
C ILE A 360 2.35 17.48 -17.06
N LEU A 361 2.00 17.85 -18.30
CA LEU A 361 2.25 17.02 -19.49
C LEU A 361 3.76 16.81 -19.74
N LYS A 362 4.59 17.84 -19.54
CA LYS A 362 6.05 17.72 -19.64
C LYS A 362 6.60 16.76 -18.58
N LEU A 363 6.10 16.85 -17.36
CA LEU A 363 6.48 15.95 -16.27
C LEU A 363 6.09 14.50 -16.58
N ALA A 364 4.81 14.25 -16.89
CA ALA A 364 4.29 12.93 -17.17
C ALA A 364 5.01 12.26 -18.36
N SER A 365 5.12 12.96 -19.49
CA SER A 365 5.80 12.44 -20.69
C SER A 365 7.27 12.11 -20.43
N LYS A 366 7.98 12.93 -19.64
CA LYS A 366 9.37 12.66 -19.24
C LYS A 366 9.48 11.42 -18.35
N ILE A 367 8.52 11.19 -17.45
CA ILE A 367 8.50 10.01 -16.59
C ILE A 367 8.26 8.76 -17.44
N PHE A 368 7.18 8.69 -18.21
CA PHE A 368 6.89 7.52 -19.06
C PHE A 368 8.05 7.17 -19.99
N HIS A 369 8.65 8.18 -20.64
CA HIS A 369 9.80 7.97 -21.52
C HIS A 369 11.03 7.41 -20.77
N ARG A 370 11.30 7.89 -19.55
CA ARG A 370 12.47 7.47 -18.75
C ARG A 370 12.38 6.05 -18.20
N TYR A 371 11.17 5.54 -17.99
CA TYR A 371 10.93 4.13 -17.65
C TYR A 371 10.74 3.26 -18.89
N SER A 372 10.71 3.85 -20.08
CA SER A 372 10.39 3.14 -21.33
C SER A 372 9.06 2.36 -21.20
N PHE A 373 8.10 2.95 -20.49
CA PHE A 373 6.84 2.29 -20.21
C PHE A 373 5.91 2.38 -21.42
N GLU A 374 5.61 1.22 -22.02
CA GLU A 374 4.82 1.14 -23.25
C GLU A 374 3.36 0.72 -23.01
N GLY A 375 3.02 0.27 -21.79
CA GLY A 375 1.76 -0.40 -21.44
C GLY A 375 0.51 0.50 -21.31
N PHE A 376 0.52 1.71 -21.87
CA PHE A 376 -0.58 2.67 -21.79
C PHE A 376 -1.09 3.11 -23.16
N GLU A 377 -2.34 3.56 -23.20
CA GLU A 377 -3.01 4.05 -24.41
C GLU A 377 -3.10 5.58 -24.43
N GLY A 378 -3.17 6.20 -23.26
CA GLY A 378 -3.20 7.66 -23.15
C GLY A 378 -3.20 8.13 -21.71
N ILE A 379 -3.30 9.45 -21.57
CA ILE A 379 -3.42 10.13 -20.28
C ILE A 379 -4.61 11.08 -20.30
N GLU A 380 -5.30 11.17 -19.18
CA GLU A 380 -6.39 12.12 -18.93
C GLU A 380 -5.99 13.04 -17.78
N LEU A 381 -6.11 14.35 -17.99
CA LEU A 381 -5.85 15.38 -16.97
C LEU A 381 -7.16 16.08 -16.64
N THR A 382 -7.46 16.19 -15.34
CA THR A 382 -8.65 16.92 -14.85
C THR A 382 -8.25 17.87 -13.73
N ASN A 383 -8.44 19.19 -13.94
CA ASN A 383 -8.31 20.18 -12.87
C ASN A 383 -9.67 20.41 -12.20
N THR A 384 -9.83 20.00 -10.94
CA THR A 384 -11.08 20.14 -10.19
C THR A 384 -11.30 21.54 -9.63
N SER A 385 -10.26 22.38 -9.61
CA SER A 385 -10.33 23.78 -9.17
C SER A 385 -11.02 24.69 -10.19
N SER A 386 -10.94 24.38 -11.48
CA SER A 386 -11.60 25.17 -12.51
C SER A 386 -13.10 24.88 -12.55
N LEU A 387 -13.93 25.94 -12.57
CA LEU A 387 -15.40 25.82 -12.70
C LEU A 387 -15.84 24.97 -13.91
N ASP A 388 -15.03 24.93 -14.96
CA ASP A 388 -15.33 24.21 -16.19
C ASP A 388 -15.01 22.71 -16.13
N GLY A 389 -14.27 22.25 -15.11
CA GLY A 389 -13.89 20.84 -14.93
C GLY A 389 -13.28 20.18 -16.17
N LYS A 390 -12.63 20.98 -17.03
CA LYS A 390 -12.26 20.55 -18.39
C LYS A 390 -11.28 19.38 -18.32
N LYS A 391 -11.71 18.26 -18.91
CA LYS A 391 -10.90 17.07 -19.07
C LYS A 391 -10.09 17.18 -20.36
N ILE A 392 -8.81 16.87 -20.27
CA ILE A 392 -7.92 16.81 -21.43
C ILE A 392 -7.39 15.40 -21.58
N TYR A 393 -7.66 14.80 -22.73
CA TYR A 393 -7.15 13.48 -23.08
C TYR A 393 -6.10 13.58 -24.18
N LEU A 394 -4.94 12.95 -23.96
CA LEU A 394 -3.91 12.74 -24.98
C LEU A 394 -3.67 11.25 -25.15
N SER A 395 -3.73 10.77 -26.39
CA SER A 395 -3.20 9.45 -26.72
C SER A 395 -1.68 9.42 -26.49
N LYS A 396 -1.13 8.21 -26.35
CA LYS A 396 0.32 7.97 -26.24
C LYS A 396 1.11 8.65 -27.35
N GLU A 397 0.65 8.61 -28.60
CA GLU A 397 1.32 9.23 -29.75
C GLU A 397 1.34 10.76 -29.63
N LYS A 398 0.21 11.36 -29.23
CA LYS A 398 0.12 12.82 -29.00
C LYS A 398 1.00 13.25 -27.83
N LEU A 399 1.07 12.45 -26.77
CA LEU A 399 1.95 12.72 -25.63
C LEU A 399 3.43 12.71 -26.05
N GLU A 400 3.81 11.77 -26.91
CA GLU A 400 5.18 11.69 -27.45
C GLU A 400 5.47 12.84 -28.43
N GLN A 401 4.51 13.26 -29.25
CA GLN A 401 4.63 14.45 -30.08
C GLN A 401 4.82 15.72 -29.24
N PHE A 402 4.05 15.86 -28.15
CA PHE A 402 4.19 16.96 -27.20
C PHE A 402 5.58 16.97 -26.56
N ARG A 403 6.07 15.81 -26.10
CA ARG A 403 7.43 15.66 -25.54
C ARG A 403 8.52 16.09 -26.53
N ARG A 404 8.35 15.80 -27.81
CA ARG A 404 9.27 16.19 -28.91
C ARG A 404 9.09 17.64 -29.38
N GLY A 405 8.16 18.41 -28.79
CA GLY A 405 7.87 19.79 -29.17
C GLY A 405 7.14 19.92 -30.51
N ARG A 406 6.54 18.84 -31.03
CA ARG A 406 5.78 18.81 -32.29
C ARG A 406 4.31 19.19 -32.14
N LEU A 407 3.82 19.23 -30.91
CA LEU A 407 2.45 19.59 -30.55
C LEU A 407 2.52 20.67 -29.46
N LYS A 408 1.81 21.79 -29.63
CA LYS A 408 1.76 22.85 -28.62
C LYS A 408 0.53 22.65 -27.74
N ILE A 409 0.60 23.11 -26.51
CA ILE A 409 -0.50 23.03 -25.55
C ILE A 409 -1.72 23.84 -25.99
N LYS A 410 -1.52 24.95 -26.71
CA LYS A 410 -2.60 25.76 -27.32
C LYS A 410 -3.42 25.01 -28.37
N ASP A 411 -2.87 23.94 -28.93
CA ASP A 411 -3.57 23.11 -29.92
C ASP A 411 -4.44 22.03 -29.24
N LEU A 412 -4.37 21.92 -27.90
CA LEU A 412 -5.03 20.89 -27.08
C LEU A 412 -6.11 21.46 -26.16
N ILE A 413 -6.05 22.76 -25.86
CA ILE A 413 -7.01 23.50 -25.03
C ILE A 413 -7.88 24.32 -25.97
#